data_AF-M2VDY1-F1
#
_entry.id   AF-M2VDY1-F1
#
_cell.length_a   1.000
_cell.length_b   1.000
_cell.length_c   1.000
_cell.angle_alpha   90.00
_cell.angle_beta   90.00
_cell.angle_gamma   90.00
#
_symmetry.space_group_name_H-M   'P 1'
#
loop_
_entity.id
_entity.type
_entity.pdbx_description
1 polymer ?
#
loop_
_entity_poly.entity_id
_entity_poly.type
_entity_poly.pdbx_seq_one_letter_code
_entity_poly.pdbx_strand_id
1 'polypeptide(L)'
;MFKPTPSLQKMLRRLPLSPKQAGKEYYKGNRVGSMGTINKYGNFTPDWSKIRTYVYPIHGTKNSELTPFVDASLEKVRDLDSGTAQNYPKRFTGEDYLRAWKMSGGHDIVETADSASDSSRNMPTPFEERPATKS
;
A
#
# COMPACT_ATOMS: atom_id res chain seq x y z
N MET A 1 -24.21 21.72 31.04
CA MET A 1 -24.19 21.71 29.56
C MET A 1 -23.79 23.10 29.08
N PHE A 2 -22.57 23.28 28.57
CA PHE A 2 -22.07 24.59 28.13
C PHE A 2 -22.83 25.04 26.88
N LYS A 3 -23.45 26.23 26.94
CA LYS A 3 -24.12 26.85 25.80
C LYS A 3 -23.23 27.97 25.25
N PRO A 4 -22.95 28.02 23.94
CA PRO A 4 -22.16 29.10 23.35
C PRO A 4 -22.91 30.43 23.44
N THR A 5 -22.16 31.53 23.43
CA THR A 5 -22.72 32.88 23.37
C THR A 5 -23.50 33.09 22.06
N PRO A 6 -24.50 34.00 22.01
CA PRO A 6 -25.34 34.18 20.83
C PRO A 6 -24.58 34.54 19.54
N SER A 7 -23.49 35.30 19.65
CA SER A 7 -22.60 35.63 18.53
C SER A 7 -21.88 34.39 17.99
N LEU A 8 -21.33 33.57 18.89
CA LEU A 8 -20.64 32.33 18.54
C LEU A 8 -21.60 31.27 17.99
N GLN A 9 -22.83 31.19 18.52
CA GLN A 9 -23.85 30.25 18.07
C GLN A 9 -24.19 30.42 16.57
N LYS A 10 -24.23 31.66 16.07
CA LYS A 10 -24.45 31.94 14.65
C LYS A 10 -23.32 31.40 13.76
N MET A 11 -22.08 31.50 14.22
CA MET A 11 -20.91 30.99 13.49
C MET A 11 -20.84 29.45 13.52
N LEU A 12 -21.06 28.84 14.70
CA LEU A 12 -21.00 27.39 14.88
C LEU A 12 -22.02 26.63 14.02
N ARG A 13 -23.20 27.21 13.76
CA ARG A 13 -24.23 26.60 12.89
C ARG A 13 -23.80 26.42 11.44
N ARG A 14 -22.75 27.12 10.99
CA ARG A 14 -22.21 27.02 9.62
C ARG A 14 -21.07 26.01 9.51
N LEU A 15 -20.56 25.51 10.64
CA LEU A 15 -19.51 24.50 10.61
C LEU A 15 -20.09 23.15 10.17
N PRO A 16 -19.33 22.32 9.44
CA PRO A 16 -19.76 20.98 9.08
C PRO A 16 -20.09 20.15 10.31
N LEU A 17 -21.28 19.53 10.31
CA LEU A 17 -21.73 18.66 11.39
C LEU A 17 -20.77 17.49 11.61
N SER A 18 -20.34 17.31 12.85
CA SER A 18 -19.60 16.15 13.31
C SER A 18 -20.56 15.07 13.85
N PRO A 19 -20.10 13.81 13.96
CA PRO A 19 -20.93 12.73 14.51
C PRO A 19 -21.37 12.96 15.96
N LYS A 20 -20.76 13.92 16.68
CA LYS A 20 -21.04 14.21 18.11
C LYS A 20 -21.93 15.42 18.33
N GLN A 21 -22.23 16.17 17.27
CA GLN A 21 -23.00 17.41 17.35
C GLN A 21 -24.49 17.19 17.06
N ALA A 22 -24.84 16.09 16.39
CA ALA A 22 -26.19 15.79 15.98
C ALA A 22 -26.91 14.84 16.94
N GLY A 23 -28.23 14.72 16.78
CA GLY A 23 -29.05 13.75 17.51
C GLY A 23 -28.88 12.30 17.02
N LYS A 24 -29.75 11.41 17.50
CA LYS A 24 -29.65 9.95 17.31
C LYS A 24 -29.69 9.48 15.85
N GLU A 25 -30.41 10.20 14.99
CA GLU A 25 -30.66 9.79 13.59
C GLU A 25 -29.52 10.15 12.63
N TYR A 26 -28.53 10.92 13.07
CA TYR A 26 -27.45 11.37 12.21
C TYR A 26 -26.26 10.42 12.28
N TYR A 27 -26.06 9.65 11.21
CA TYR A 27 -24.85 8.88 11.00
C TYR A 27 -23.89 9.60 10.06
N LYS A 28 -22.62 9.69 10.45
CA LYS A 28 -21.53 10.18 9.61
C LYS A 28 -20.34 9.24 9.71
N GLY A 29 -19.94 8.66 8.58
CA GLY A 29 -18.83 7.71 8.50
C GLY A 29 -17.44 8.36 8.55
N ASN A 30 -16.42 7.55 8.88
CA ASN A 30 -15.01 7.97 9.01
C ASN A 30 -14.12 7.44 7.87
N ARG A 31 -14.67 7.20 6.68
CA ARG A 31 -13.95 6.65 5.51
C ARG A 31 -13.28 5.28 5.74
N VAL A 32 -13.85 4.45 6.62
CA VAL A 32 -13.35 3.08 6.86
C VAL A 32 -13.55 2.14 5.65
N GLY A 33 -14.42 2.52 4.71
CA GLY A 33 -14.80 1.72 3.54
C GLY A 33 -15.93 0.74 3.84
N SER A 34 -16.58 0.23 2.80
CA SER A 34 -17.59 -0.84 2.94
C SER A 34 -16.89 -2.18 3.07
N MET A 35 -17.04 -2.85 4.22
CA MET A 35 -16.44 -4.16 4.50
C MET A 35 -17.45 -5.31 4.34
N GLY A 36 -18.64 -5.04 3.80
CA GLY A 36 -19.75 -5.98 3.80
C GLY A 36 -21.09 -5.30 3.55
N THR A 37 -22.17 -6.00 3.87
CA THR A 37 -23.54 -5.58 3.57
C THR A 37 -24.42 -5.62 4.82
N ILE A 38 -25.29 -4.62 4.97
CA ILE A 38 -26.34 -4.60 6.00
C ILE A 38 -27.59 -5.23 5.39
N ASN A 39 -28.17 -6.23 6.05
CA ASN A 39 -29.39 -6.88 5.59
C ASN A 39 -30.64 -6.04 5.90
N LYS A 40 -31.81 -6.44 5.37
CA LYS A 40 -33.08 -5.74 5.60
C LYS A 40 -33.53 -5.64 7.07
N TYR A 41 -32.92 -6.42 7.95
CA TYR A 41 -33.19 -6.45 9.39
C TYR A 41 -32.19 -5.62 10.20
N GLY A 42 -31.23 -4.95 9.55
CA GLY A 42 -30.21 -4.14 10.20
C GLY A 42 -28.96 -4.89 10.67
N ASN A 43 -28.85 -6.20 10.42
CA ASN A 43 -27.65 -6.97 10.76
C ASN A 43 -26.57 -6.78 9.70
N PHE A 44 -25.31 -6.68 10.14
CA PHE A 44 -24.16 -6.56 9.25
C PHE A 44 -23.55 -7.95 8.96
N THR A 45 -23.23 -8.21 7.70
CA THR A 45 -22.51 -9.42 7.25
C THR A 45 -21.19 -9.02 6.57
N PRO A 46 -20.03 -9.46 7.06
CA PRO A 46 -18.73 -9.12 6.49
C PRO A 46 -18.47 -9.84 5.16
N ASP A 47 -17.80 -9.16 4.23
CA ASP A 47 -17.31 -9.69 2.96
C ASP A 47 -15.78 -9.78 3.03
N TRP A 48 -15.26 -10.99 3.21
CA TRP A 48 -13.83 -11.25 3.38
C TRP A 48 -12.97 -10.83 2.19
N SER A 49 -13.55 -10.72 0.98
CA SER A 49 -12.82 -10.25 -0.20
C SER A 49 -12.47 -8.75 -0.14
N LYS A 50 -13.20 -7.98 0.68
CA LYS A 50 -13.00 -6.52 0.86
C LYS A 50 -12.17 -6.17 2.10
N ILE A 51 -11.95 -7.13 2.99
CA ILE A 51 -11.23 -6.91 4.24
C ILE A 51 -9.74 -6.81 3.93
N ARG A 52 -9.15 -5.65 4.21
CA ARG A 52 -7.72 -5.40 4.02
C ARG A 52 -6.91 -6.11 5.09
N THR A 53 -5.89 -6.86 4.67
CA THR A 53 -4.88 -7.46 5.54
C THR A 53 -3.54 -6.77 5.35
N TYR A 54 -2.75 -6.68 6.43
CA TYR A 54 -1.36 -6.25 6.35
C TYR A 54 -0.48 -7.50 6.46
N VAL A 55 0.14 -7.90 5.34
CA VAL A 55 0.96 -9.11 5.28
C VAL A 55 2.31 -8.82 5.92
N TYR A 56 2.63 -9.55 6.99
CA TYR A 56 3.94 -9.51 7.62
C TYR A 56 4.89 -10.51 6.92
N PRO A 57 6.17 -10.18 6.71
CA PRO A 57 7.12 -11.09 6.06
C PRO A 57 7.20 -12.44 6.79
N ILE A 58 7.22 -13.54 6.03
CA ILE A 58 7.20 -14.92 6.59
C ILE A 58 8.40 -15.17 7.50
N HIS A 59 9.59 -14.73 7.08
CA HIS A 59 10.83 -14.85 7.86
C HIS A 59 10.98 -13.77 8.93
N GLY A 60 9.94 -12.95 9.14
CA GLY A 60 9.94 -11.80 10.04
C GLY A 60 10.91 -10.70 9.64
N THR A 61 11.09 -9.73 10.54
CA THR A 61 11.98 -8.58 10.35
C THR A 61 13.24 -8.66 11.19
N LYS A 62 13.39 -9.68 12.04
CA LYS A 62 14.53 -9.81 12.97
C LYS A 62 15.84 -10.13 12.26
N ASN A 63 15.76 -10.79 11.10
CA ASN A 63 16.93 -11.16 10.29
C ASN A 63 17.22 -10.12 9.21
N SER A 64 16.54 -8.96 9.22
CA SER A 64 16.80 -7.87 8.29
C SER A 64 17.91 -6.99 8.84
N GLU A 65 19.00 -6.88 8.11
CA GLU A 65 20.07 -5.91 8.38
C GLU A 65 19.62 -4.46 8.10
N LEU A 66 18.56 -4.30 7.30
CA LEU A 66 18.00 -2.99 6.97
C LEU A 66 17.28 -2.37 8.18
N THR A 67 17.64 -1.14 8.48
CA THR A 67 17.00 -0.32 9.53
C THR A 67 16.37 0.93 8.90
N PRO A 68 15.43 1.62 9.59
CA PRO A 68 14.82 2.83 9.05
C PRO A 68 15.78 4.04 8.98
N PHE A 69 17.01 3.89 9.47
CA PHE A 69 18.02 4.93 9.46
C PHE A 69 19.26 4.47 8.70
N VAL A 70 19.98 5.45 8.16
CA VAL A 70 21.28 5.28 7.52
C VAL A 70 22.28 6.10 8.32
N ASP A 71 23.54 5.67 8.38
CA ASP A 71 24.57 6.43 9.08
C ASP A 71 24.74 7.83 8.48
N ALA A 72 24.91 8.83 9.33
CA ALA A 72 25.09 10.22 8.92
C ALA A 72 26.47 10.46 8.28
N SER A 73 27.44 9.58 8.55
CA SER A 73 28.77 9.62 7.93
C SER A 73 28.76 9.21 6.46
N LEU A 74 27.76 8.41 6.06
CA LEU A 74 27.57 8.05 4.66
C LEU A 74 27.22 9.32 3.90
N GLU A 75 28.10 9.67 2.97
CA GLU A 75 27.83 10.74 2.04
C GLU A 75 26.48 10.49 1.38
N LYS A 76 25.65 11.52 1.30
CA LYS A 76 24.39 11.47 0.55
C LYS A 76 24.73 11.55 -0.93
N VAL A 77 25.33 10.48 -1.44
CA VAL A 77 25.92 10.42 -2.76
C VAL A 77 24.85 10.27 -3.85
N ARG A 78 24.97 11.07 -4.91
CA ARG A 78 24.99 10.53 -6.28
C ARG A 78 26.34 10.91 -6.87
N ASP A 79 27.19 9.92 -7.13
CA ASP A 79 28.51 10.15 -7.71
C ASP A 79 28.37 10.29 -9.23
N LEU A 80 29.02 11.32 -9.76
CA LEU A 80 29.44 11.42 -11.15
C LEU A 80 30.94 11.75 -11.14
N ASP A 81 31.66 11.14 -12.08
CA ASP A 81 33.12 11.11 -12.24
C ASP A 81 33.77 12.47 -12.59
N SER A 82 33.13 13.60 -12.24
CA SER A 82 33.53 14.95 -12.66
C SER A 82 33.41 16.04 -11.57
N GLY A 83 33.13 15.66 -10.32
CA GLY A 83 33.19 16.59 -9.17
C GLY A 83 32.18 17.75 -9.16
N THR A 84 31.13 17.70 -9.99
CA THR A 84 30.09 18.75 -10.04
C THR A 84 28.72 18.15 -9.71
N ALA A 85 27.99 18.73 -8.74
CA ALA A 85 26.66 18.27 -8.36
C ALA A 85 25.61 18.64 -9.43
N GLN A 86 24.96 17.63 -10.05
CA GLN A 86 23.87 17.80 -11.03
C GLN A 86 22.59 17.06 -10.64
N ASN A 87 21.44 17.56 -11.13
CA ASN A 87 20.11 16.98 -10.92
C ASN A 87 19.90 15.63 -11.65
N TYR A 88 18.97 14.81 -11.13
CA TYR A 88 18.65 13.44 -11.60
C TYR A 88 18.47 13.29 -13.13
N PRO A 89 19.32 12.54 -13.85
CA PRO A 89 19.05 12.17 -15.23
C PRO A 89 18.44 10.77 -15.35
N LYS A 90 17.42 10.69 -16.22
CA LYS A 90 16.58 9.56 -16.68
C LYS A 90 15.81 8.79 -15.58
N ARG A 91 14.48 8.87 -15.64
CA ARG A 91 13.57 7.93 -14.97
C ARG A 91 13.92 6.53 -15.46
N PHE A 92 14.00 5.53 -14.58
CA PHE A 92 14.25 4.14 -14.96
C PHE A 92 13.22 3.73 -16.04
N THR A 93 13.70 3.57 -17.28
CA THR A 93 12.82 3.29 -18.43
C THR A 93 12.70 1.78 -18.65
N GLY A 94 11.69 1.36 -19.42
CA GLY A 94 11.54 -0.06 -19.79
C GLY A 94 12.75 -0.63 -20.53
N GLU A 95 13.43 0.16 -21.36
CA GLU A 95 14.68 -0.25 -22.02
C GLU A 95 15.82 -0.51 -21.03
N ASP A 96 15.92 0.35 -19.99
CA ASP A 96 16.93 0.20 -18.95
C ASP A 96 16.66 -1.05 -18.10
N TYR A 97 15.38 -1.35 -17.82
CA TYR A 97 14.95 -2.61 -17.20
C TYR A 97 15.33 -3.83 -18.05
N LEU A 98 14.95 -3.84 -19.34
CA LEU A 98 15.27 -4.96 -20.24
C LEU A 98 16.77 -5.18 -20.40
N ARG A 99 17.56 -4.09 -20.43
CA ARG A 99 19.02 -4.18 -20.44
C ARG A 99 19.53 -4.82 -19.15
N ALA A 100 19.07 -4.36 -17.98
CA ALA A 100 19.46 -4.94 -16.69
C ALA A 100 19.07 -6.42 -16.58
N TRP A 101 17.86 -6.79 -17.00
CA TRP A 101 17.37 -8.16 -17.02
C TRP A 101 18.21 -9.09 -17.92
N LYS A 102 18.61 -8.63 -19.12
CA LYS A 102 19.53 -9.38 -19.99
C LYS A 102 20.91 -9.54 -19.36
N MET A 103 21.42 -8.49 -18.69
CA MET A 103 22.71 -8.54 -18.00
C MET A 103 22.69 -9.47 -16.77
N SER A 104 21.54 -9.63 -16.11
CA SER A 104 21.36 -10.59 -15.00
C SER A 104 21.10 -12.03 -15.47
N GLY A 105 21.22 -12.31 -16.77
CA GLY A 105 21.10 -13.67 -17.33
C GLY A 105 19.94 -13.85 -18.31
N GLY A 106 19.03 -12.89 -18.44
CA GLY A 106 17.90 -12.97 -19.38
C GLY A 106 16.89 -14.06 -19.02
N HIS A 107 16.84 -14.43 -17.75
CA HIS A 107 15.90 -15.38 -17.19
C HIS A 107 15.54 -14.92 -15.77
N ASP A 108 14.26 -15.02 -15.44
CA ASP A 108 13.80 -14.73 -14.08
C ASP A 108 14.35 -15.81 -13.15
N ILE A 109 14.98 -15.38 -12.05
CA ILE A 109 15.36 -16.29 -10.98
C ILE A 109 14.07 -16.67 -10.28
N VAL A 110 13.43 -17.73 -10.78
CA VAL A 110 12.35 -18.38 -10.07
C VAL A 110 13.02 -19.11 -8.91
N GLU A 111 12.94 -18.53 -7.71
CA GLU A 111 13.20 -19.28 -6.48
C GLU A 111 12.18 -20.43 -6.43
N THR A 112 12.56 -21.56 -7.02
CA THR A 112 11.79 -22.80 -6.94
C THR A 112 11.89 -23.24 -5.49
N ALA A 113 10.76 -23.27 -4.81
CA ALA A 113 10.61 -23.65 -3.41
C ALA A 113 10.95 -25.14 -3.14
N ASP A 114 11.86 -25.73 -3.90
CA ASP A 114 12.20 -27.16 -3.89
C ASP A 114 13.12 -27.55 -2.73
N SER A 115 13.17 -26.75 -1.66
CA SER A 115 13.82 -27.14 -0.40
C SER A 115 13.02 -26.78 0.87
N ALA A 116 11.73 -26.48 0.75
CA ALA A 116 10.82 -26.49 1.90
C ALA A 116 9.43 -26.98 1.48
N SER A 117 9.18 -28.26 1.74
CA SER A 117 7.87 -28.88 1.69
C SER A 117 6.85 -28.14 2.56
N ASP A 118 6.02 -27.28 1.99
CA ASP A 118 4.68 -27.08 2.53
C ASP A 118 3.68 -26.59 1.48
N SER A 119 2.76 -27.49 1.15
CA SER A 119 1.61 -27.23 0.31
C SER A 119 0.52 -26.51 1.13
N SER A 120 0.39 -25.19 1.03
CA SER A 120 -0.95 -24.56 1.01
C SER A 120 -1.01 -23.06 0.68
N ARG A 121 -1.73 -22.81 -0.42
CA ARG A 121 -2.84 -21.85 -0.58
C ARG A 121 -2.52 -20.36 -0.45
N ASN A 122 -2.42 -19.76 -1.63
CA ASN A 122 -2.93 -18.42 -2.02
C ASN A 122 -1.87 -17.49 -2.61
N MET A 123 -0.93 -18.03 -3.41
CA MET A 123 -0.20 -17.21 -4.37
C MET A 123 -0.89 -17.31 -5.73
N PRO A 124 -1.29 -16.20 -6.38
CA PRO A 124 -1.70 -16.25 -7.77
C PRO A 124 -0.53 -16.76 -8.61
N THR A 125 -0.80 -17.69 -9.52
CA THR A 125 0.19 -18.16 -10.49
C THR A 125 0.76 -16.95 -11.24
N PRO A 126 2.09 -16.84 -11.40
CA PRO A 126 2.68 -15.81 -12.25
C PRO A 126 2.00 -15.76 -13.61
N PHE A 127 1.74 -14.56 -14.12
CA PHE A 127 1.15 -14.39 -15.44
C PHE A 127 2.16 -14.85 -16.50
N GLU A 128 1.89 -15.97 -17.15
CA GLU A 128 2.59 -16.41 -18.36
C GLU A 128 1.79 -15.97 -19.60
N GLU A 129 2.43 -15.22 -20.50
CA GLU A 129 1.85 -14.93 -21.81
C GLU A 129 1.65 -16.25 -22.57
N ARG A 130 0.39 -16.58 -22.90
CA ARG A 130 0.11 -17.73 -23.76
C ARG A 130 0.56 -17.40 -25.18
N PRO A 131 1.27 -18.29 -25.88
CA PRO A 131 1.65 -18.06 -27.27
C PRO A 131 0.38 -17.87 -28.11
N ALA A 132 0.38 -16.85 -28.97
CA ALA A 132 -0.75 -16.53 -29.82
C ALA A 132 -1.13 -17.74 -30.70
N THR A 133 -2.29 -18.32 -30.46
CA THR A 133 -2.86 -19.34 -31.34
C THR A 133 -3.22 -18.67 -32.67
N LYS A 134 -2.54 -19.07 -33.75
CA LYS A 134 -2.99 -18.70 -35.10
C LYS A 134 -4.34 -19.39 -35.34
N SER A 135 -5.37 -18.58 -35.52
CA SER A 135 -6.69 -18.99 -36.01
C SER A 135 -6.60 -19.49 -37.44
#